data_AF-A0A4Y4CWS9-F1
#
_entry.id   AF-A0A4Y4CWS9-F1
#
_cell.length_a   1.000
_cell.length_b   1.000
_cell.length_c   1.000
_cell.angle_alpha   90.00
_cell.angle_beta   90.00
_cell.angle_gamma   90.00
#
_symmetry.space_group_name_H-M   'P 1'
#
loop_
_entity.id
_entity.type
_entity.pdbx_description
1 polymer ?
#
loop_
_entity_poly.entity_id
_entity_poly.type
_entity_poly.pdbx_seq_one_letter_code
_entity_poly.pdbx_strand_id
1 'polypeptide(L)'
;MPVPVSTRFSDEYQKAADALGKAQPPQPWRGTLASLAALVAAEGPHASHADALTALRRQVRGKPGAGGGAAGSAHTEADALLEAAGASPRSSGPGTAFGLAAALKLLRHLYLARQRGSHKVWVLSLPVSFTDWPSAELAAASAAELRQKLAAPGERFSLEDRKHLSDCTQEAMRWCMKTLILLADAQGPAERGRAAARAVVSRWFADADTDEAGLDTLIGTLQPGFKKILGVLGSGRLVLTDHPQARGSTLADSEAFVFTQREPLDVVYVEGAFFGSGNLLKGLKNWTRILVHELSHREQKTVDKFYAWQGIKPVVGGFPSADAIVNAESWAFFCADAAGALTDGDRQSALQ
;
A
#
# COMPACT_ATOMS: atom_id res chain seq x y z
N MET A 1 7.96 -25.25 -18.01
CA MET A 1 7.59 -25.22 -16.58
C MET A 1 6.42 -24.25 -16.43
N PRO A 2 5.38 -24.56 -15.63
CA PRO A 2 4.35 -23.60 -15.30
C PRO A 2 5.02 -22.37 -14.68
N VAL A 3 4.64 -21.17 -15.12
CA VAL A 3 5.07 -19.93 -14.46
C VAL A 3 4.49 -19.97 -13.04
N PRO A 4 5.29 -19.75 -11.97
CA PRO A 4 4.75 -19.70 -10.61
C PRO A 4 3.60 -18.70 -10.57
N VAL A 5 2.47 -19.01 -9.94
CA VAL A 5 1.35 -18.06 -9.81
C VAL A 5 1.76 -16.94 -8.84
N SER A 6 1.57 -15.67 -9.21
CA SER A 6 1.77 -14.57 -8.25
C SER A 6 0.61 -14.62 -7.26
N THR A 7 0.91 -14.64 -5.97
CA THR A 7 -0.13 -14.53 -4.92
C THR A 7 -0.05 -13.19 -4.21
N ARG A 8 1.11 -12.53 -4.27
CA ARG A 8 1.35 -11.24 -3.63
C ARG A 8 1.99 -10.26 -4.60
N PHE A 9 1.94 -8.98 -4.28
CA PHE A 9 2.59 -7.95 -5.08
C PHE A 9 4.10 -8.16 -5.17
N SER A 10 4.77 -8.62 -4.10
CA SER A 10 6.21 -8.88 -4.15
C SER A 10 6.60 -9.94 -5.19
N ASP A 11 5.77 -10.97 -5.38
CA ASP A 11 5.99 -12.00 -6.41
C ASP A 11 5.91 -11.39 -7.81
N GLU A 12 4.87 -10.57 -8.04
CA GLU A 12 4.62 -9.91 -9.32
C GLU A 12 5.70 -8.89 -9.64
N TYR A 13 6.14 -8.13 -8.64
CA TYR A 13 7.21 -7.16 -8.75
C TYR A 13 8.56 -7.84 -9.07
N GLN A 14 8.86 -8.97 -8.45
CA GLN A 14 10.06 -9.75 -8.78
C GLN A 14 10.02 -10.29 -10.22
N LYS A 15 8.86 -10.79 -10.68
CA LYS A 15 8.71 -11.20 -12.09
C LYS A 15 8.91 -10.05 -13.05
N ALA A 16 8.45 -8.85 -12.71
CA ALA A 16 8.69 -7.65 -13.51
C ALA A 16 10.18 -7.30 -13.57
N ALA A 17 10.90 -7.40 -12.44
CA ALA A 17 12.35 -7.20 -12.39
C ALA A 17 13.09 -8.20 -13.29
N ASP A 18 12.74 -9.49 -13.18
CA ASP A 18 13.34 -10.56 -13.98
C ASP A 18 13.09 -10.39 -15.48
N ALA A 19 11.88 -9.97 -15.86
CA ALA A 19 11.52 -9.73 -17.25
C ALA A 19 12.30 -8.56 -17.85
N LEU A 20 12.47 -7.46 -17.08
CA LEU A 20 13.27 -6.31 -17.49
C LEU A 20 14.76 -6.65 -17.58
N GLY A 21 15.30 -7.42 -16.64
CA GLY A 21 16.71 -7.82 -16.62
C GLY A 21 17.11 -8.72 -17.79
N LYS A 22 16.16 -9.47 -18.37
CA LYS A 22 16.37 -10.36 -19.52
C LYS A 22 15.97 -9.72 -20.86
N ALA A 23 15.44 -8.50 -20.83
CA ALA A 23 14.85 -7.86 -22.01
C ALA A 23 15.91 -7.52 -23.07
N GLN A 24 15.58 -7.82 -24.34
CA GLN A 24 16.33 -7.34 -25.51
C GLN A 24 15.41 -6.48 -26.38
N PRO A 25 15.05 -5.27 -25.94
CA PRO A 25 14.03 -4.48 -26.62
C PRO A 25 14.50 -3.91 -27.96
N PRO A 26 13.55 -3.63 -28.88
CA PRO A 26 13.83 -2.86 -30.08
C PRO A 26 14.46 -1.49 -29.78
N GLN A 27 15.19 -0.94 -30.75
CA GLN A 27 15.94 0.31 -30.60
C GLN A 27 15.14 1.49 -29.99
N PRO A 28 13.87 1.78 -30.36
CA PRO A 28 13.13 2.88 -29.75
C PRO A 28 12.82 2.68 -28.26
N TRP A 29 12.89 1.46 -27.74
CA TRP A 29 12.49 1.09 -26.38
C TRP A 29 13.67 0.88 -25.42
N ARG A 30 14.90 0.75 -25.94
CA ARG A 30 16.11 0.45 -25.12
C ARG A 30 16.32 1.41 -23.96
N GLY A 31 16.26 2.72 -24.21
CA GLY A 31 16.48 3.74 -23.17
C GLY A 31 15.41 3.73 -22.08
N THR A 32 14.15 3.59 -22.48
CA THR A 32 13.00 3.51 -21.56
C THR A 32 13.09 2.27 -20.68
N LEU A 33 13.35 1.09 -21.26
CA LEU A 33 13.43 -0.16 -20.48
C LEU A 33 14.66 -0.21 -19.58
N ALA A 34 15.81 0.34 -19.99
CA ALA A 34 16.96 0.45 -19.11
C ALA A 34 16.64 1.33 -17.88
N SER A 35 15.89 2.42 -18.07
CA SER A 35 15.45 3.30 -16.98
C SER A 35 14.42 2.63 -16.08
N LEU A 36 13.50 1.83 -16.66
CA LEU A 36 12.54 1.03 -15.89
C LEU A 36 13.24 -0.07 -15.08
N ALA A 37 14.27 -0.71 -15.63
CA ALA A 37 15.07 -1.70 -14.89
C ALA A 37 15.77 -1.06 -13.67
N ALA A 38 16.27 0.18 -13.79
CA ALA A 38 16.83 0.93 -12.67
C ALA A 38 15.78 1.36 -11.63
N LEU A 39 14.52 1.53 -12.04
CA LEU A 39 13.41 1.79 -11.13
C LEU A 39 13.06 0.56 -10.29
N VAL A 40 13.05 -0.64 -10.88
CA VAL A 40 12.62 -1.87 -10.21
C VAL A 40 13.76 -2.45 -9.36
N ALA A 41 14.06 -1.81 -8.23
CA ALA A 41 15.09 -2.27 -7.29
C ALA A 41 14.56 -3.33 -6.31
N ALA A 42 15.45 -4.14 -5.74
CA ALA A 42 15.11 -5.28 -4.87
C ALA A 42 14.26 -4.89 -3.64
N GLU A 43 14.55 -3.75 -3.01
CA GLU A 43 13.82 -3.22 -1.83
C GLU A 43 12.57 -2.41 -2.22
N GLY A 44 12.10 -2.54 -3.46
CA GLY A 44 10.96 -1.79 -3.99
C GLY A 44 11.35 -0.63 -4.91
N PRO A 45 10.37 0.10 -5.46
CA PRO A 45 10.59 1.05 -6.55
C PRO A 45 11.48 2.23 -6.15
N HIS A 46 12.41 2.61 -7.03
CA HIS A 46 13.43 3.63 -6.77
C HIS A 46 13.01 5.01 -7.27
N ALA A 47 12.80 5.95 -6.34
CA ALA A 47 12.20 7.25 -6.64
C ALA A 47 13.03 8.12 -7.60
N SER A 48 14.37 8.01 -7.60
CA SER A 48 15.21 8.75 -8.56
C SER A 48 14.99 8.34 -10.02
N HIS A 49 14.33 7.21 -10.26
CA HIS A 49 14.03 6.71 -11.60
C HIS A 49 12.53 6.78 -11.92
N ALA A 50 11.71 7.43 -11.08
CA ALA A 50 10.26 7.53 -11.25
C ALA A 50 9.84 8.13 -12.60
N ASP A 51 10.66 9.01 -13.17
CA ASP A 51 10.44 9.59 -14.50
C ASP A 51 10.38 8.55 -15.63
N ALA A 52 10.96 7.36 -15.42
CA ALA A 52 10.84 6.23 -16.34
C ALA A 52 9.38 5.80 -16.54
N LEU A 53 8.53 5.93 -15.52
CA LEU A 53 7.09 5.61 -15.60
C LEU A 53 6.34 6.64 -16.45
N THR A 54 6.72 7.92 -16.36
CA THR A 54 6.20 8.99 -17.22
C THR A 54 6.65 8.81 -18.66
N ALA A 55 7.92 8.44 -18.87
CA ALA A 55 8.44 8.12 -20.19
C ALA A 55 7.71 6.93 -20.82
N LEU A 56 7.48 5.86 -20.06
CA LEU A 56 6.68 4.70 -20.46
C LEU A 56 5.27 5.13 -20.89
N ARG A 57 4.54 5.85 -20.04
CA ARG A 57 3.19 6.36 -20.35
C ARG A 57 3.15 7.21 -21.62
N ARG A 58 4.14 8.07 -21.83
CA ARG A 58 4.25 8.91 -23.03
C ARG A 58 4.51 8.07 -24.27
N GLN A 59 5.40 7.10 -24.18
CA GLN A 59 5.78 6.26 -25.31
C GLN A 59 4.64 5.34 -25.75
N VAL A 60 3.90 4.74 -24.80
CA VAL A 60 2.77 3.85 -25.13
C VAL A 60 1.53 4.59 -25.66
N ARG A 61 1.36 5.87 -25.32
CA ARG A 61 0.26 6.72 -25.85
C ARG A 61 0.55 7.27 -27.26
N GLY A 62 1.81 7.25 -27.72
CA GLY A 62 2.24 7.90 -28.95
C GLY A 62 2.28 9.44 -28.84
N LYS A 63 2.79 10.12 -29.88
CA LYS A 63 2.78 11.59 -29.97
C LYS A 63 1.38 12.10 -30.34
N PRO A 64 0.80 13.06 -29.59
CA PRO A 64 -0.35 13.82 -30.09
C PRO A 64 0.07 14.55 -31.37
N GLY A 65 -0.55 14.26 -32.52
CA GLY A 65 -0.32 15.00 -33.77
C GLY A 65 0.48 14.31 -34.88
N ALA A 66 0.83 13.02 -34.77
CA ALA A 66 1.37 12.26 -35.91
C ALA A 66 0.29 11.70 -36.85
N GLY A 67 -0.96 12.15 -36.71
CA GLY A 67 -2.10 11.79 -37.55
C GLY A 67 -2.15 12.64 -38.82
N GLY A 68 -1.13 12.54 -39.66
CA GLY A 68 -1.07 13.14 -40.99
C GLY A 68 -0.73 12.07 -42.01
N GLY A 69 -1.63 11.12 -42.24
CA GLY A 69 -1.43 10.08 -43.25
C GLY A 69 -2.47 8.97 -43.16
N ALA A 70 -3.23 8.83 -44.24
CA ALA A 70 -4.16 7.77 -44.65
C ALA A 70 -4.47 6.61 -43.67
N ALA A 71 -5.78 6.36 -43.51
CA ALA A 71 -6.42 5.17 -42.95
C ALA A 71 -5.53 3.91 -42.81
N GLY A 72 -4.84 3.81 -41.68
CA GLY A 72 -4.05 2.65 -41.26
C GLY A 72 -4.01 2.65 -39.73
N SER A 73 -4.43 1.55 -39.12
CA SER A 73 -4.67 1.33 -37.68
C SER A 73 -4.03 2.34 -36.72
N ALA A 74 -4.85 3.04 -35.93
CA ALA A 74 -4.36 3.83 -34.80
C ALA A 74 -3.46 2.94 -33.92
N HIS A 75 -2.21 3.35 -33.72
CA HIS A 75 -1.26 2.64 -32.88
C HIS A 75 -1.81 2.59 -31.44
N THR A 76 -2.20 1.41 -30.97
CA THR A 76 -2.83 1.26 -29.66
C THR A 76 -1.79 1.11 -28.54
N GLU A 77 -2.20 1.35 -27.27
CA GLU A 77 -1.36 1.06 -26.09
C GLU A 77 -0.92 -0.42 -26.09
N ALA A 78 -1.81 -1.33 -26.51
CA ALA A 78 -1.49 -2.75 -26.62
C ALA A 78 -0.39 -3.03 -27.66
N ASP A 79 -0.47 -2.42 -28.84
CA ASP A 79 0.56 -2.61 -29.87
C ASP A 79 1.92 -2.06 -29.41
N ALA A 80 1.93 -0.93 -28.68
CA ALA A 80 3.15 -0.34 -28.14
C ALA A 80 3.81 -1.23 -27.08
N LEU A 81 3.01 -1.80 -26.17
CA LEU A 81 3.50 -2.72 -25.14
C LEU A 81 4.03 -4.04 -25.75
N LEU A 82 3.37 -4.55 -26.79
CA LEU A 82 3.83 -5.73 -27.52
C LEU A 82 5.11 -5.46 -28.32
N GLU A 83 5.19 -4.31 -29.00
CA GLU A 83 6.41 -3.89 -29.71
C GLU A 83 7.59 -3.73 -28.74
N ALA A 84 7.38 -3.06 -27.60
CA ALA A 84 8.39 -2.92 -26.55
C ALA A 84 8.91 -4.26 -26.06
N ALA A 85 8.03 -5.26 -26.03
CA ALA A 85 8.36 -6.62 -25.64
C ALA A 85 9.04 -7.46 -26.74
N GLY A 86 9.25 -6.89 -27.94
CA GLY A 86 9.81 -7.59 -29.10
C GLY A 86 8.83 -8.57 -29.76
N ALA A 87 7.54 -8.52 -29.42
CA ALA A 87 6.51 -9.28 -30.12
C ALA A 87 6.07 -8.55 -31.38
N SER A 88 5.79 -9.32 -32.45
CA SER A 88 5.07 -8.76 -33.59
C SER A 88 3.63 -8.48 -33.17
N PRO A 89 3.03 -7.36 -33.57
CA PRO A 89 1.60 -7.16 -33.42
C PRO A 89 0.79 -8.31 -34.04
N ARG A 90 1.35 -9.09 -34.98
CA ARG A 90 0.66 -10.22 -35.61
C ARG A 90 0.93 -11.57 -34.97
N SER A 91 1.85 -11.68 -33.99
CA SER A 91 2.20 -12.97 -33.38
C SER A 91 1.33 -13.29 -32.17
N SER A 92 0.63 -14.42 -32.24
CA SER A 92 -0.30 -14.94 -31.23
C SER A 92 0.22 -16.25 -30.61
N GLY A 93 1.27 -16.18 -29.78
CA GLY A 93 1.74 -17.40 -29.09
C GLY A 93 2.66 -17.12 -27.90
N PRO A 94 2.57 -17.90 -26.81
CA PRO A 94 3.26 -17.64 -25.54
C PRO A 94 4.79 -17.75 -25.67
N GLY A 95 5.50 -16.69 -25.31
CA GLY A 95 6.97 -16.57 -25.32
C GLY A 95 7.47 -15.54 -24.31
N THR A 96 8.78 -15.24 -24.30
CA THR A 96 9.42 -14.27 -23.38
C THR A 96 8.84 -12.86 -23.46
N ALA A 97 8.24 -12.49 -24.60
CA ALA A 97 7.56 -11.22 -24.80
C ALA A 97 6.34 -11.00 -23.86
N PHE A 98 5.73 -12.07 -23.33
CA PHE A 98 4.56 -11.95 -22.43
C PHE A 98 4.97 -11.45 -21.06
N GLY A 99 6.04 -12.00 -20.50
CA GLY A 99 6.55 -11.56 -19.20
C GLY A 99 6.94 -10.08 -19.23
N LEU A 100 7.56 -9.63 -20.32
CA LEU A 100 7.90 -8.22 -20.49
C LEU A 100 6.67 -7.33 -20.73
N ALA A 101 5.70 -7.76 -21.55
CA ALA A 101 4.45 -7.01 -21.72
C ALA A 101 3.66 -6.89 -20.39
N ALA A 102 3.61 -7.95 -19.58
CA ALA A 102 3.01 -7.94 -18.25
C ALA A 102 3.76 -6.98 -17.30
N ALA A 103 5.09 -7.04 -17.28
CA ALA A 103 5.92 -6.12 -16.49
C ALA A 103 5.68 -4.66 -16.88
N LEU A 104 5.65 -4.36 -18.18
CA LEU A 104 5.37 -3.02 -18.68
C LEU A 104 3.94 -2.59 -18.34
N LYS A 105 2.95 -3.49 -18.37
CA LYS A 105 1.58 -3.18 -17.95
C LYS A 105 1.50 -2.89 -16.46
N LEU A 106 2.18 -3.66 -15.61
CA LEU A 106 2.31 -3.39 -14.16
C LEU A 106 2.87 -1.97 -13.94
N LEU A 107 4.02 -1.67 -14.54
CA LEU A 107 4.72 -0.39 -14.35
C LEU A 107 3.97 0.80 -14.94
N ARG A 108 3.23 0.60 -16.03
CA ARG A 108 2.33 1.61 -16.60
C ARG A 108 1.28 2.08 -15.59
N HIS A 109 0.94 1.25 -14.62
CA HIS A 109 -0.06 1.51 -13.57
C HIS A 109 0.56 1.74 -12.18
N LEU A 110 1.89 1.78 -12.07
CA LEU A 110 2.60 2.16 -10.84
C LEU A 110 2.85 3.66 -10.81
N TYR A 111 2.55 4.35 -9.71
CA TYR A 111 2.68 5.80 -9.60
C TYR A 111 3.53 6.15 -8.38
N LEU A 112 4.48 7.05 -8.54
CA LEU A 112 5.01 7.81 -7.40
C LEU A 112 3.99 8.89 -7.07
N ALA A 113 3.03 8.57 -6.21
CA ALA A 113 1.90 9.43 -5.89
C ALA A 113 2.33 10.73 -5.19
N ARG A 114 3.44 10.68 -4.44
CA ARG A 114 4.04 11.85 -3.79
C ARG A 114 5.52 11.68 -3.55
N GLN A 115 6.23 12.79 -3.61
CA GLN A 115 7.63 12.92 -3.21
C GLN A 115 7.83 14.26 -2.51
N ARG A 116 8.12 14.23 -1.20
CA ARG A 116 8.49 15.42 -0.42
C ARG A 116 9.55 15.04 0.61
N GLY A 117 10.79 15.49 0.40
CA GLY A 117 11.92 15.10 1.25
C GLY A 117 12.10 13.58 1.27
N SER A 118 12.10 12.99 2.47
CA SER A 118 12.16 11.53 2.65
C SER A 118 10.82 10.83 2.39
N HIS A 119 9.68 11.52 2.46
CA HIS A 119 8.37 10.91 2.25
C HIS A 119 8.11 10.67 0.75
N LYS A 120 8.09 9.40 0.35
CA LYS A 120 7.76 8.94 -1.00
C LYS A 120 6.75 7.82 -0.88
N VAL A 121 5.68 7.89 -1.66
CA VAL A 121 4.57 6.93 -1.60
C VAL A 121 4.28 6.40 -2.99
N TRP A 122 4.24 5.09 -3.11
CA TRP A 122 3.94 4.41 -4.35
C TRP A 122 2.51 3.87 -4.33
N VAL A 123 1.79 4.05 -5.43
CA VAL A 123 0.47 3.45 -5.60
C VAL A 123 0.46 2.64 -6.88
N LEU A 124 0.19 1.34 -6.78
CA LEU A 124 -0.16 0.52 -7.93
C LEU A 124 -1.68 0.54 -8.08
N SER A 125 -2.14 0.85 -9.29
CA SER A 125 -3.57 0.95 -9.59
C SER A 125 -3.88 0.23 -10.89
N LEU A 126 -3.97 -1.10 -10.80
CA LEU A 126 -4.22 -1.97 -11.96
C LEU A 126 -5.59 -1.71 -12.60
N PRO A 127 -5.77 -2.07 -13.88
CA PRO A 127 -7.06 -1.89 -14.52
C PRO A 127 -8.17 -2.66 -13.80
N VAL A 128 -9.36 -2.10 -13.65
CA VAL A 128 -10.52 -2.71 -12.96
C VAL A 128 -10.92 -4.07 -13.55
N SER A 129 -10.63 -4.30 -14.83
CA SER A 129 -10.93 -5.54 -15.54
C SER A 129 -9.97 -6.70 -15.22
N PHE A 130 -8.91 -6.45 -14.46
CA PHE A 130 -7.98 -7.51 -14.06
C PHE A 130 -8.54 -8.22 -12.83
N THR A 131 -8.58 -9.55 -12.87
CA THR A 131 -8.98 -10.38 -11.73
C THR A 131 -7.80 -11.13 -11.12
N ASP A 132 -6.61 -10.97 -11.71
CA ASP A 132 -5.34 -11.50 -11.24
C ASP A 132 -4.21 -10.50 -11.56
N TRP A 133 -3.01 -10.78 -11.08
CA TRP A 133 -1.79 -10.04 -11.38
C TRP A 133 -1.46 -10.09 -12.87
N PRO A 134 -0.85 -9.05 -13.46
CA PRO A 134 -0.58 -8.98 -14.89
C PRO A 134 0.11 -10.20 -15.49
N SER A 135 1.09 -10.81 -14.80
CA SER A 135 1.78 -11.99 -15.30
C SER A 135 0.87 -13.21 -15.45
N ALA A 136 -0.05 -13.44 -14.51
CA ALA A 136 -1.01 -14.54 -14.56
C ALA A 136 -2.16 -14.23 -15.53
N GLU A 137 -2.72 -13.03 -15.41
CA GLU A 137 -3.85 -12.56 -16.21
C GLU A 137 -3.55 -12.61 -17.72
N LEU A 138 -2.36 -12.17 -18.13
CA LEU A 138 -1.98 -12.15 -19.54
C LEU A 138 -1.48 -13.51 -20.05
N ALA A 139 -0.95 -14.37 -19.17
CA ALA A 139 -0.54 -15.73 -19.55
C ALA A 139 -1.74 -16.64 -19.86
N ALA A 140 -2.88 -16.41 -19.20
CA ALA A 140 -4.11 -17.16 -19.42
C ALA A 140 -4.96 -16.63 -20.59
N ALA A 141 -4.67 -15.43 -21.10
CA ALA A 141 -5.48 -14.77 -22.11
C ALA A 141 -5.28 -15.35 -23.52
N SER A 142 -6.37 -15.45 -24.30
CA SER A 142 -6.28 -15.63 -25.75
C SER A 142 -5.62 -14.42 -26.41
N ALA A 143 -5.21 -14.54 -27.68
CA ALA A 143 -4.57 -13.42 -28.39
C ALA A 143 -5.46 -12.17 -28.50
N ALA A 144 -6.78 -12.34 -28.61
CA ALA A 144 -7.73 -11.22 -28.64
C ALA A 144 -7.86 -10.58 -27.25
N GLU A 145 -8.03 -11.38 -26.21
CA GLU A 145 -8.14 -10.91 -24.82
C GLU A 145 -6.85 -10.25 -24.33
N LEU A 146 -5.68 -10.76 -24.73
CA LEU A 146 -4.38 -10.18 -24.42
C LEU A 146 -4.33 -8.71 -24.85
N ARG A 147 -4.73 -8.44 -26.09
CA ARG A 147 -4.76 -7.06 -26.62
C ARG A 147 -5.75 -6.19 -25.86
N GLN A 148 -6.94 -6.71 -25.58
CA GLN A 148 -7.95 -5.99 -24.83
C GLN A 148 -7.45 -5.62 -23.42
N LYS A 149 -6.82 -6.56 -22.72
CA LYS A 149 -6.27 -6.35 -21.37
C LYS A 149 -5.07 -5.40 -21.37
N LEU A 150 -4.18 -5.51 -22.36
CA LEU A 150 -3.07 -4.55 -22.53
C LEU A 150 -3.58 -3.13 -22.84
N ALA A 151 -4.68 -2.98 -23.57
CA ALA A 151 -5.29 -1.69 -23.87
C ALA A 151 -6.16 -1.12 -22.73
N ALA A 152 -6.47 -1.90 -21.69
CA ALA A 152 -7.41 -1.51 -20.64
C ALA A 152 -6.93 -0.26 -19.86
N PRO A 153 -7.69 0.87 -19.87
CA PRO A 153 -7.24 2.11 -19.26
C PRO A 153 -7.82 2.38 -17.87
N GLY A 154 -8.96 1.78 -17.52
CA GLY A 154 -9.74 2.11 -16.32
C GLY A 154 -9.09 1.52 -15.08
N GLU A 155 -8.56 2.37 -14.20
CA GLU A 155 -7.77 1.98 -13.02
C GLU A 155 -8.63 1.82 -11.77
N ARG A 156 -8.21 0.95 -10.84
CA ARG A 156 -8.91 0.71 -9.56
C ARG A 156 -9.05 1.96 -8.70
N PHE A 157 -7.96 2.70 -8.54
CA PHE A 157 -7.90 3.95 -7.79
C PHE A 157 -7.97 5.13 -8.74
N SER A 158 -8.90 6.02 -8.48
CA SER A 158 -9.01 7.31 -9.15
C SER A 158 -7.81 8.21 -8.82
N LEU A 159 -7.73 9.37 -9.50
CA LEU A 159 -6.75 10.39 -9.12
C LEU A 159 -6.96 10.90 -7.68
N GLU A 160 -8.21 11.02 -7.26
CA GLU A 160 -8.58 11.47 -5.92
C GLU A 160 -8.23 10.40 -4.86
N ASP A 161 -8.51 9.13 -5.11
CA ASP A 161 -8.12 8.03 -4.22
C ASP A 161 -6.60 8.01 -4.00
N ARG A 162 -5.80 8.15 -5.07
CA ARG A 162 -4.34 8.23 -4.96
C ARG A 162 -3.88 9.42 -4.13
N LYS A 163 -4.58 10.55 -4.23
CA LYS A 163 -4.32 11.73 -3.39
C LYS A 163 -4.63 11.41 -1.93
N HIS A 164 -5.76 10.80 -1.64
CA HIS A 164 -6.16 10.40 -0.28
C HIS A 164 -5.18 9.40 0.34
N LEU A 165 -4.74 8.39 -0.40
CA LEU A 165 -3.69 7.45 0.01
C LEU A 165 -2.37 8.16 0.34
N SER A 166 -2.02 9.18 -0.45
CA SER A 166 -0.82 9.94 -0.19
C SER A 166 -0.94 10.96 0.95
N ASP A 167 -2.15 11.44 1.25
CA ASP A 167 -2.40 12.36 2.34
C ASP A 167 -2.47 11.59 3.68
N CYS A 168 -3.07 10.39 3.70
CA CYS A 168 -3.15 9.57 4.92
C CYS A 168 -1.79 8.98 5.35
N THR A 169 -0.90 8.65 4.41
CA THR A 169 0.49 8.24 4.71
C THR A 169 1.28 9.35 5.39
N GLN A 170 1.15 10.60 4.91
CA GLN A 170 1.78 11.74 5.56
C GLN A 170 1.20 11.99 6.96
N GLU A 171 -0.11 11.89 7.09
CA GLU A 171 -0.80 12.08 8.36
C GLU A 171 -0.44 10.96 9.35
N ALA A 172 -0.26 9.71 8.90
CA ALA A 172 0.20 8.59 9.71
C ALA A 172 1.63 8.84 10.23
N MET A 173 2.54 9.37 9.40
CA MET A 173 3.87 9.77 9.87
C MET A 173 3.77 10.81 10.98
N ARG A 174 2.92 11.83 10.80
CA ARG A 174 2.68 12.86 11.82
C ARG A 174 2.16 12.24 13.11
N TRP A 175 1.21 11.32 13.01
CA TRP A 175 0.64 10.64 14.18
C TRP A 175 1.71 9.82 14.90
N CYS A 176 2.46 8.96 14.20
CA CYS A 176 3.52 8.16 14.80
C CYS A 176 4.60 9.03 15.47
N MET A 177 5.01 10.15 14.86
CA MET A 177 5.96 11.08 15.48
C MET A 177 5.41 11.68 16.78
N LYS A 178 4.13 12.10 16.80
CA LYS A 178 3.49 12.64 18.01
C LYS A 178 3.34 11.57 19.09
N THR A 179 3.01 10.34 18.71
CA THR A 179 2.96 9.19 19.60
C THR A 179 4.32 8.92 20.24
N LEU A 180 5.41 8.97 19.47
CA LEU A 180 6.77 8.79 20.01
C LEU A 180 7.17 9.91 20.96
N ILE A 181 6.74 11.15 20.73
CA ILE A 181 6.94 12.26 21.67
C ILE A 181 6.17 11.99 22.97
N LEU A 182 4.90 11.60 22.87
CA LEU A 182 4.07 11.26 24.04
C LEU A 182 4.69 10.11 24.85
N LEU A 183 5.16 9.06 24.19
CA LEU A 183 5.81 7.93 24.85
C LEU A 183 7.13 8.34 25.52
N ALA A 184 7.90 9.26 24.92
CA ALA A 184 9.07 9.83 25.57
C ALA A 184 8.70 10.66 26.81
N ASP A 185 7.63 11.46 26.75
CA ASP A 185 7.11 12.20 27.91
C ASP A 185 6.64 11.24 29.02
N ALA A 186 6.02 10.11 28.66
CA ALA A 186 5.59 9.08 29.61
C ALA A 186 6.76 8.40 30.35
N GLN A 187 7.98 8.51 29.81
CA GLN A 187 9.24 8.06 30.42
C GLN A 187 10.07 9.22 31.01
N GLY A 188 9.61 10.46 30.85
CA GLY A 188 10.35 11.66 31.21
C GLY A 188 10.36 11.95 32.72
N PRO A 189 11.31 12.78 33.19
CA PRO A 189 11.43 13.11 34.62
C PRO A 189 10.39 14.13 35.11
N ALA A 190 9.73 14.87 34.20
CA ALA A 190 8.78 15.91 34.56
C ALA A 190 7.42 15.32 34.95
N GLU A 191 7.09 15.36 36.25
CA GLU A 191 5.94 14.65 36.83
C GLU A 191 4.60 14.93 36.11
N ARG A 192 4.26 16.21 35.90
CA ARG A 192 2.99 16.57 35.24
C ARG A 192 2.90 16.06 33.80
N GLY A 193 3.98 16.19 33.03
CA GLY A 193 4.04 15.70 31.65
C GLY A 193 3.95 14.17 31.59
N ARG A 194 4.72 13.51 32.46
CA ARG A 194 4.72 12.05 32.63
C ARG A 194 3.33 11.52 32.97
N ALA A 195 2.67 12.09 33.97
CA ALA A 195 1.33 11.66 34.40
C ALA A 195 0.28 11.83 33.29
N ALA A 196 0.31 12.97 32.56
CA ALA A 196 -0.62 13.20 31.46
C ALA A 196 -0.40 12.20 30.30
N ALA A 197 0.84 11.94 29.93
CA ALA A 197 1.17 10.99 28.87
C ALA A 197 0.82 9.54 29.27
N ARG A 198 1.14 9.13 30.51
CA ARG A 198 0.75 7.82 31.07
C ARG A 198 -0.76 7.64 31.09
N ALA A 199 -1.53 8.68 31.43
CA ALA A 199 -2.98 8.62 31.38
C ALA A 199 -3.52 8.35 29.96
N VAL A 200 -2.85 8.84 28.91
CA VAL A 200 -3.22 8.52 27.53
C VAL A 200 -2.94 7.05 27.22
N VAL A 201 -1.78 6.52 27.62
CA VAL A 201 -1.46 5.09 27.44
C VAL A 201 -2.46 4.20 28.20
N SER A 202 -2.73 4.53 29.47
CA SER A 202 -3.64 3.76 30.30
C SER A 202 -5.05 3.69 29.71
N ARG A 203 -5.55 4.77 29.12
CA ARG A 203 -6.89 4.80 28.49
C ARG A 203 -7.09 3.70 27.45
N TRP A 204 -6.05 3.39 26.69
CA TRP A 204 -6.14 2.49 25.52
C TRP A 204 -5.57 1.09 25.79
N PHE A 205 -4.75 0.93 26.84
CA PHE A 205 -4.06 -0.34 27.10
C PHE A 205 -4.10 -0.84 28.54
N ALA A 206 -4.43 -0.02 29.55
CA ALA A 206 -4.45 -0.46 30.94
C ALA A 206 -5.87 -0.84 31.39
N ASP A 207 -5.98 -1.99 32.04
CA ASP A 207 -7.15 -2.39 32.80
C ASP A 207 -6.92 -2.18 34.31
N ALA A 208 -7.85 -2.64 35.15
CA ALA A 208 -7.78 -2.47 36.60
C ALA A 208 -6.62 -3.21 37.27
N ASP A 209 -6.04 -4.22 36.61
CA ASP A 209 -4.93 -5.03 37.12
C ASP A 209 -3.55 -4.51 36.64
N THR A 210 -3.55 -3.48 35.80
CA THR A 210 -2.31 -2.89 35.27
C THR A 210 -1.70 -1.93 36.29
N ASP A 211 -0.61 -2.35 36.92
CA ASP A 211 0.18 -1.52 37.83
C ASP A 211 1.23 -0.65 37.09
N GLU A 212 2.05 0.09 37.84
CA GLU A 212 3.07 0.97 37.26
C GLU A 212 4.11 0.20 36.43
N ALA A 213 4.50 -1.00 36.85
CA ALA A 213 5.46 -1.84 36.14
C ALA A 213 4.86 -2.43 34.85
N GLY A 214 3.58 -2.82 34.90
CA GLY A 214 2.80 -3.21 33.74
C GLY A 214 2.69 -2.07 32.74
N LEU A 215 2.42 -0.86 33.20
CA LEU A 215 2.35 0.32 32.35
C LEU A 215 3.72 0.66 31.71
N ASP A 216 4.82 0.51 32.44
CA ASP A 216 6.17 0.65 31.88
C ASP A 216 6.45 -0.39 30.78
N THR A 217 5.95 -1.62 30.96
CA THR A 217 6.08 -2.69 29.96
C THR A 217 5.27 -2.37 28.69
N LEU A 218 4.06 -1.83 28.84
CA LEU A 218 3.24 -1.37 27.71
C LEU A 218 3.96 -0.27 26.93
N ILE A 219 4.47 0.76 27.62
CA ILE A 219 5.24 1.86 27.00
C ILE A 219 6.49 1.32 26.29
N GLY A 220 7.20 0.40 26.95
CA GLY A 220 8.38 -0.28 26.40
C GLY A 220 8.09 -1.11 25.15
N THR A 221 6.85 -1.55 24.95
CA THR A 221 6.38 -2.25 23.73
C THR A 221 5.97 -1.27 22.64
N LEU A 222 5.16 -0.26 22.99
CA LEU A 222 4.62 0.71 22.04
C LEU A 222 5.74 1.52 21.37
N GLN A 223 6.75 1.96 22.13
CA GLN A 223 7.81 2.81 21.61
C GLN A 223 8.62 2.19 20.45
N PRO A 224 9.22 0.99 20.58
CA PRO A 224 9.90 0.35 19.45
C PRO A 224 8.93 0.00 18.32
N GLY A 225 7.67 -0.32 18.61
CA GLY A 225 6.67 -0.59 17.58
C GLY A 225 6.37 0.61 16.69
N PHE A 226 6.07 1.77 17.29
CA PHE A 226 5.86 3.00 16.52
C PHE A 226 7.11 3.48 15.79
N LYS A 227 8.33 3.19 16.31
CA LYS A 227 9.57 3.44 15.56
C LYS A 227 9.64 2.61 14.27
N LYS A 228 9.23 1.34 14.29
CA LYS A 228 9.20 0.49 13.09
C LYS A 228 8.15 0.96 12.09
N ILE A 229 6.93 1.26 12.55
CA ILE A 229 5.85 1.80 11.70
C ILE A 229 6.31 3.11 11.04
N LEU A 230 6.90 4.03 11.80
CA LEU A 230 7.45 5.27 11.26
C LEU A 230 8.58 5.01 10.26
N GLY A 231 9.41 3.98 10.49
CA GLY A 231 10.45 3.54 9.58
C GLY A 231 9.91 3.12 8.22
N VAL A 232 8.81 2.37 8.18
CA VAL A 232 8.12 1.98 6.93
C VAL A 232 7.55 3.20 6.22
N LEU A 233 6.79 4.04 6.93
CA LEU A 233 6.20 5.25 6.36
C LEU A 233 7.28 6.22 5.81
N GLY A 234 8.45 6.25 6.45
CA GLY A 234 9.61 7.06 6.07
C GLY A 234 10.60 6.41 5.11
N SER A 235 10.40 5.13 4.73
CA SER A 235 11.37 4.37 3.90
C SER A 235 11.45 4.90 2.47
N GLY A 236 10.35 5.50 2.01
CA GLY A 236 10.14 5.89 0.62
C GLY A 236 9.92 4.71 -0.33
N ARG A 237 9.63 3.53 0.22
CA ARG A 237 9.39 2.26 -0.50
C ARG A 237 8.00 1.68 -0.29
N LEU A 238 7.19 2.23 0.62
CA LEU A 238 5.81 1.79 0.85
C LEU A 238 4.98 1.85 -0.43
N VAL A 239 4.37 0.72 -0.77
CA VAL A 239 3.44 0.54 -1.89
C VAL A 239 2.04 0.30 -1.35
N LEU A 240 1.09 1.06 -1.86
CA LEU A 240 -0.34 0.87 -1.64
C LEU A 240 -0.94 0.32 -2.94
N THR A 241 -1.67 -0.78 -2.87
CA THR A 241 -2.29 -1.43 -4.03
C THR A 241 -3.59 -2.10 -3.59
N ASP A 242 -4.52 -2.42 -4.47
CA ASP A 242 -5.53 -3.43 -4.16
C ASP A 242 -4.99 -4.83 -4.45
N HIS A 243 -5.70 -5.88 -4.02
CA HIS A 243 -5.40 -7.25 -4.39
C HIS A 243 -6.30 -7.73 -5.53
N PRO A 244 -5.80 -7.85 -6.79
CA PRO A 244 -6.66 -8.16 -7.93
C PRO A 244 -7.40 -9.50 -7.79
N GLN A 245 -6.77 -10.49 -7.16
CA GLN A 245 -7.36 -11.81 -6.89
C GLN A 245 -8.47 -11.79 -5.83
N ALA A 246 -8.56 -10.72 -5.03
CA ALA A 246 -9.63 -10.54 -4.06
C ALA A 246 -10.88 -9.88 -4.65
N ARG A 247 -10.79 -9.31 -5.86
CA ARG A 247 -11.90 -8.57 -6.49
C ARG A 247 -13.12 -9.48 -6.68
N GLY A 248 -14.28 -9.00 -6.23
CA GLY A 248 -15.53 -9.77 -6.28
C GLY A 248 -15.66 -10.85 -5.19
N SER A 249 -14.70 -10.92 -4.26
CA SER A 249 -14.82 -11.71 -3.03
C SER A 249 -15.21 -10.82 -1.84
N THR A 250 -15.56 -11.44 -0.71
CA THR A 250 -15.81 -10.71 0.55
C THR A 250 -14.58 -9.96 1.06
N LEU A 251 -13.36 -10.35 0.68
CA LEU A 251 -12.15 -9.62 1.05
C LEU A 251 -12.10 -8.24 0.38
N ALA A 252 -12.70 -8.07 -0.81
CA ALA A 252 -12.80 -6.76 -1.46
C ALA A 252 -13.71 -5.78 -0.72
N ASP A 253 -14.54 -6.26 0.21
CA ASP A 253 -15.38 -5.43 1.07
C ASP A 253 -14.67 -5.02 2.38
N SER A 254 -13.43 -5.46 2.59
CA SER A 254 -12.61 -5.05 3.75
C SER A 254 -12.05 -3.63 3.60
N GLU A 255 -11.51 -3.07 4.68
CA GLU A 255 -10.85 -1.76 4.66
C GLU A 255 -9.49 -1.87 3.96
N ALA A 256 -8.60 -2.68 4.52
CA ALA A 256 -7.30 -2.99 3.99
C ALA A 256 -6.83 -4.31 4.62
N PHE A 257 -5.68 -4.81 4.16
CA PHE A 257 -4.99 -5.89 4.85
C PHE A 257 -3.49 -5.88 4.54
N VAL A 258 -2.73 -6.57 5.37
CA VAL A 258 -1.37 -7.05 5.09
C VAL A 258 -1.33 -8.57 5.22
N PHE A 259 -0.45 -9.24 4.48
CA PHE A 259 -0.26 -10.68 4.66
C PHE A 259 0.39 -10.98 6.02
N THR A 260 -0.11 -12.01 6.71
CA THR A 260 0.46 -12.49 7.99
C THR A 260 1.94 -12.85 7.85
N GLN A 261 2.32 -13.48 6.74
CA GLN A 261 3.72 -13.66 6.40
C GLN A 261 4.25 -12.40 5.74
N ARG A 262 5.19 -11.73 6.41
CA ARG A 262 5.81 -10.49 5.94
C ARG A 262 6.37 -10.65 4.53
N GLU A 263 5.90 -9.80 3.64
CA GLU A 263 6.45 -9.64 2.30
C GLU A 263 7.84 -8.96 2.34
N PRO A 264 8.74 -9.27 1.38
CA PRO A 264 9.99 -8.53 1.22
C PRO A 264 9.76 -7.03 1.01
N LEU A 265 8.72 -6.67 0.26
CA LEU A 265 8.34 -5.27 0.05
C LEU A 265 7.43 -4.74 1.16
N ASP A 266 7.48 -3.43 1.36
CA ASP A 266 6.53 -2.68 2.18
C ASP A 266 5.22 -2.51 1.40
N VAL A 267 4.22 -3.36 1.66
CA VAL A 267 2.93 -3.36 0.93
C VAL A 267 1.76 -3.33 1.91
N VAL A 268 0.77 -2.51 1.62
CA VAL A 268 -0.57 -2.57 2.23
C VAL A 268 -1.60 -2.70 1.10
N TYR A 269 -2.49 -3.69 1.23
CA TYR A 269 -3.56 -3.94 0.28
C TYR A 269 -4.80 -3.15 0.68
N VAL A 270 -5.25 -2.24 -0.16
CA VAL A 270 -6.35 -1.30 0.08
C VAL A 270 -7.59 -1.77 -0.66
N GLU A 271 -8.68 -2.01 0.08
CA GLU A 271 -9.91 -2.60 -0.46
C GLU A 271 -11.10 -1.62 -0.35
N GLY A 272 -12.29 -2.09 -0.75
CA GLY A 272 -13.45 -1.23 -1.00
C GLY A 272 -13.90 -0.38 0.18
N ALA A 273 -13.83 -0.90 1.41
CA ALA A 273 -14.29 -0.17 2.58
C ALA A 273 -13.28 0.88 3.08
N PHE A 274 -12.05 0.94 2.54
CA PHE A 274 -11.06 1.94 2.94
C PHE A 274 -11.60 3.36 2.84
N PHE A 275 -12.19 3.67 1.69
CA PHE A 275 -12.79 4.98 1.40
C PHE A 275 -14.24 5.10 1.88
N GLY A 276 -14.74 4.06 2.54
CA GLY A 276 -16.12 3.98 3.02
C GLY A 276 -16.42 4.91 4.19
N SER A 277 -17.72 5.11 4.40
CA SER A 277 -18.24 5.91 5.51
C SER A 277 -18.95 5.05 6.56
N GLY A 278 -18.62 3.76 6.68
CA GLY A 278 -19.25 2.84 7.65
C GLY A 278 -18.66 2.93 9.06
N ASN A 279 -17.50 3.58 9.22
CA ASN A 279 -16.70 3.51 10.44
C ASN A 279 -17.00 4.61 11.46
N LEU A 280 -16.51 4.47 12.70
CA LEU A 280 -16.60 5.53 13.70
C LEU A 280 -15.92 6.82 13.23
N LEU A 281 -14.73 6.70 12.65
CA LEU A 281 -13.99 7.82 12.06
C LEU A 281 -14.33 7.96 10.58
N LYS A 282 -14.15 9.16 10.00
CA LYS A 282 -14.40 9.44 8.57
C LYS A 282 -13.22 10.14 7.90
N GLY A 283 -13.17 10.05 6.57
CA GLY A 283 -12.21 10.78 5.72
C GLY A 283 -10.76 10.50 6.08
N LEU A 284 -9.91 11.53 5.97
CA LEU A 284 -8.47 11.43 6.24
C LEU A 284 -8.15 10.79 7.60
N LYS A 285 -8.94 11.09 8.64
CA LYS A 285 -8.77 10.50 9.97
C LYS A 285 -8.98 8.98 9.92
N ASN A 286 -10.01 8.51 9.21
CA ASN A 286 -10.27 7.07 9.07
C ASN A 286 -9.19 6.37 8.25
N TRP A 287 -8.82 6.93 7.11
CA TRP A 287 -7.78 6.36 6.23
C TRP A 287 -6.44 6.24 6.95
N THR A 288 -6.12 7.21 7.81
CA THR A 288 -4.91 7.20 8.63
C THR A 288 -4.99 6.13 9.72
N ARG A 289 -6.16 5.98 10.38
CA ARG A 289 -6.42 4.92 11.36
C ARG A 289 -6.20 3.54 10.74
N ILE A 290 -6.81 3.27 9.59
CA ILE A 290 -6.66 2.00 8.87
C ILE A 290 -5.19 1.75 8.53
N LEU A 291 -4.48 2.75 8.00
CA LEU A 291 -3.08 2.56 7.65
C LEU A 291 -2.19 2.22 8.86
N VAL A 292 -2.42 2.87 10.01
CA VAL A 292 -1.67 2.54 11.25
C VAL A 292 -2.03 1.15 11.76
N HIS A 293 -3.31 0.76 11.69
CA HIS A 293 -3.80 -0.58 12.02
C HIS A 293 -3.08 -1.66 11.19
N GLU A 294 -3.03 -1.49 9.86
CA GLU A 294 -2.35 -2.45 8.98
C GLU A 294 -0.83 -2.52 9.23
N LEU A 295 -0.21 -1.38 9.46
CA LEU A 295 1.23 -1.35 9.75
C LEU A 295 1.55 -1.93 11.12
N SER A 296 0.64 -1.90 12.10
CA SER A 296 0.85 -2.60 13.37
C SER A 296 0.79 -4.12 13.20
N HIS A 297 -0.09 -4.65 12.34
CA HIS A 297 -0.06 -6.08 12.00
C HIS A 297 1.30 -6.48 11.44
N ARG A 298 1.80 -5.69 10.49
CA ARG A 298 3.06 -6.00 9.81
C ARG A 298 4.28 -5.90 10.73
N GLU A 299 4.39 -4.80 11.47
CA GLU A 299 5.61 -4.48 12.21
C GLU A 299 5.62 -5.02 13.63
N GLN A 300 4.45 -5.26 14.22
CA GLN A 300 4.27 -5.70 15.61
C GLN A 300 3.48 -7.00 15.75
N LYS A 301 2.99 -7.59 14.67
CA LYS A 301 2.18 -8.82 14.68
C LYS A 301 0.96 -8.68 15.58
N THR A 302 0.34 -7.50 15.60
CA THR A 302 -0.98 -7.32 16.21
C THR A 302 -1.99 -8.21 15.50
N VAL A 303 -3.15 -8.39 16.10
CA VAL A 303 -4.28 -9.19 15.61
C VAL A 303 -5.58 -8.41 15.77
N ASP A 304 -6.63 -8.83 15.07
CA ASP A 304 -7.97 -8.23 15.17
C ASP A 304 -8.77 -8.92 16.26
N LYS A 305 -8.61 -8.45 17.50
CA LYS A 305 -9.36 -8.97 18.65
C LYS A 305 -10.72 -8.29 18.75
N PHE A 306 -10.70 -6.96 18.70
CA PHE A 306 -11.87 -6.10 18.81
C PHE A 306 -11.72 -4.89 17.91
N TYR A 307 -12.83 -4.50 17.28
CA TYR A 307 -12.95 -3.26 16.52
C TYR A 307 -13.56 -2.17 17.39
N ALA A 308 -13.25 -0.90 17.09
CA ALA A 308 -13.62 0.22 17.95
C ALA A 308 -15.14 0.39 18.11
N TRP A 309 -15.94 -0.02 17.13
CA TRP A 309 -17.42 0.00 17.23
C TRP A 309 -17.98 -1.02 18.24
N GLN A 310 -17.18 -1.99 18.68
CA GLN A 310 -17.53 -2.96 19.71
C GLN A 310 -17.16 -2.48 21.13
N GLY A 311 -16.40 -1.38 21.23
CA GLY A 311 -15.76 -0.95 22.46
C GLY A 311 -14.39 -1.60 22.65
N ILE A 312 -13.34 -0.78 22.66
CA ILE A 312 -11.95 -1.22 22.86
C ILE A 312 -11.33 -0.68 24.15
N LYS A 313 -12.16 -0.36 25.14
CA LYS A 313 -11.68 0.02 26.47
C LYS A 313 -11.17 -1.22 27.21
N PRO A 314 -9.91 -1.21 27.70
CA PRO A 314 -9.41 -2.37 28.43
C PRO A 314 -10.17 -2.58 29.75
N VAL A 315 -10.65 -3.81 29.96
CA VAL A 315 -11.38 -4.23 31.17
C VAL A 315 -11.05 -5.68 31.51
N VAL A 316 -10.87 -5.96 32.80
CA VAL A 316 -10.61 -7.31 33.31
C VAL A 316 -11.78 -8.23 32.96
N GLY A 317 -11.47 -9.42 32.43
CA GLY A 317 -12.46 -10.44 32.08
C GLY A 317 -13.26 -10.20 30.79
N GLY A 318 -13.02 -9.10 30.08
CA GLY A 318 -13.66 -8.81 28.78
C GLY A 318 -12.62 -8.58 27.68
N PHE A 319 -11.92 -7.45 27.76
CA PHE A 319 -10.84 -7.08 26.85
C PHE A 319 -9.65 -6.61 27.69
N PRO A 320 -8.87 -7.53 28.29
CA PRO A 320 -7.82 -7.17 29.22
C PRO A 320 -6.65 -6.46 28.53
N SER A 321 -5.77 -5.85 29.34
CA SER A 321 -4.54 -5.17 28.91
C SER A 321 -3.68 -6.03 27.95
N ALA A 322 -3.57 -7.33 28.25
CA ALA A 322 -2.87 -8.31 27.42
C ALA A 322 -3.47 -8.48 26.01
N ASP A 323 -4.78 -8.32 25.85
CA ASP A 323 -5.44 -8.33 24.53
C ASP A 323 -5.34 -6.95 23.86
N ALA A 324 -5.46 -5.87 24.63
CA ALA A 324 -5.36 -4.51 24.11
C ALA A 324 -3.99 -4.22 23.46
N ILE A 325 -2.89 -4.65 24.09
CA ILE A 325 -1.54 -4.41 23.55
C ILE A 325 -1.25 -5.19 22.27
N VAL A 326 -1.98 -6.28 21.99
CA VAL A 326 -1.84 -7.05 20.75
C VAL A 326 -2.95 -6.74 19.73
N ASN A 327 -3.90 -5.85 20.05
CA ASN A 327 -5.01 -5.51 19.17
C ASN A 327 -4.64 -4.36 18.22
N ALA A 328 -4.75 -4.57 16.91
CA ALA A 328 -4.36 -3.57 15.90
C ALA A 328 -5.16 -2.26 16.03
N GLU A 329 -6.46 -2.38 16.29
CA GLU A 329 -7.34 -1.23 16.43
C GLU A 329 -6.98 -0.36 17.64
N SER A 330 -6.55 -0.97 18.75
CA SER A 330 -6.07 -0.24 19.94
C SER A 330 -4.82 0.59 19.64
N TRP A 331 -3.88 0.05 18.84
CA TRP A 331 -2.71 0.81 18.37
C TRP A 331 -3.09 2.00 17.51
N ALA A 332 -4.03 1.80 16.59
CA ALA A 332 -4.46 2.84 15.67
C ALA A 332 -5.19 4.01 16.38
N PHE A 333 -6.11 3.70 17.30
CA PHE A 333 -6.81 4.71 18.10
C PHE A 333 -5.91 5.41 19.11
N PHE A 334 -5.00 4.67 19.77
CA PHE A 334 -3.98 5.30 20.62
C PHE A 334 -3.12 6.28 19.84
N CYS A 335 -2.66 5.90 18.64
CA CYS A 335 -1.85 6.75 17.78
C CYS A 335 -2.61 8.03 17.35
N ALA A 336 -3.89 7.89 17.00
CA ALA A 336 -4.75 9.01 16.67
C ALA A 336 -4.92 9.97 17.87
N ASP A 337 -5.14 9.43 19.07
CA ASP A 337 -5.35 10.22 20.28
C ASP A 337 -4.08 10.94 20.72
N ALA A 338 -2.93 10.24 20.72
CA ALA A 338 -1.64 10.82 21.01
C ALA A 338 -1.27 11.95 20.03
N ALA A 339 -1.79 11.90 18.80
CA ALA A 339 -1.62 12.94 17.79
C ALA A 339 -2.61 14.12 17.90
N GLY A 340 -3.53 14.07 18.87
CA GLY A 340 -4.61 15.04 19.07
C GLY A 340 -5.69 14.98 17.97
N ALA A 341 -5.80 13.87 17.24
CA ALA A 341 -6.73 13.74 16.12
C ALA A 341 -8.15 13.34 16.55
N LEU A 342 -8.32 12.80 17.75
CA LEU A 342 -9.63 12.38 18.28
C LEU A 342 -10.32 13.51 19.06
N THR A 343 -11.61 13.69 18.78
CA THR A 343 -12.52 14.48 19.62
C THR A 343 -12.93 13.68 20.86
N ASP A 344 -13.60 14.33 21.82
CA ASP A 344 -14.18 13.62 22.97
C ASP A 344 -15.25 12.61 22.53
N GLY A 345 -16.07 12.96 21.53
CA GLY A 345 -17.05 12.04 20.94
C GLY A 345 -16.40 10.82 20.30
N ASP A 346 -15.32 11.01 19.53
CA ASP A 346 -14.56 9.90 18.94
C ASP A 346 -14.03 8.94 20.02
N ARG A 347 -13.45 9.50 21.10
CA ARG A 347 -12.94 8.71 22.23
C ARG A 347 -14.08 7.94 22.92
N GLN A 348 -15.19 8.61 23.19
CA GLN A 348 -16.32 7.99 23.86
C GLN A 348 -16.90 6.84 23.03
N SER A 349 -17.13 7.04 21.74
CA SER A 349 -17.68 5.99 20.87
C SER A 349 -16.77 4.78 20.73
N ALA A 350 -15.44 4.97 20.76
CA ALA A 350 -14.49 3.87 20.65
C ALA A 350 -14.29 3.08 21.96
N LEU A 351 -14.54 3.70 23.12
CA LEU A 351 -14.28 3.12 24.44
C LEU A 351 -15.53 2.58 25.15
N GLN A 352 -16.70 2.64 24.50
CA GLN A 352 -17.98 2.25 25.09
C GLN A 352 -18.37 0.81 24.82
#